data_AF-A0A136N176-F1
#
_entry.id   AF-A0A136N176-F1
#
_cell.length_a   1.000
_cell.length_b   1.000
_cell.length_c   1.000
_cell.angle_alpha   90.00
_cell.angle_beta   90.00
_cell.angle_gamma   90.00
#
_symmetry.space_group_name_H-M   'P 1'
#
loop_
_entity.id
_entity.type
_entity.pdbx_description
1 polymer ?
#
loop_
_entity_poly.entity_id
_entity_poly.type
_entity_poly.pdbx_seq_one_letter_code
_entity_poly.pdbx_strand_id
1 'polypeptide(L)'
;MRRILTICIVLFITCSLSAQLTIEKIMQDPVKWIGSTPNNLIWSDDSKTLYFNWDPELTGVDSLYKYNLDKKIIEKVPLSEERLLPSPSVWSFDHSKKIYDRDGNIYIKNMLTLQERRLTNTKQSKEVVCFNVDESKVIYTSGNDFFSIDLQTGLIEQLTEFIKSLNSEMDDKDANPAYMALMRSQQELFEFLRVEKKKNESSNEYYKLTQKKKVSSDRDRRKKNCT
;
A
#
# COMPACT_ATOMS: atom_id res chain seq x y z
N MET A 1 -16.03 -61.38 17.02
CA MET A 1 -15.21 -60.69 18.05
C MET A 1 -13.87 -60.12 17.56
N ARG A 2 -13.26 -60.60 16.46
CA ARG A 2 -11.99 -60.06 15.93
C ARG A 2 -12.07 -58.73 15.14
N ARG A 3 -13.25 -58.31 14.67
CA ARG A 3 -13.44 -57.06 13.90
C ARG A 3 -13.76 -55.81 14.72
N ILE A 4 -14.15 -55.99 15.99
CA ILE A 4 -14.44 -54.87 16.90
C ILE A 4 -13.14 -54.37 17.55
N LEU A 5 -12.19 -55.27 17.80
CA LEU A 5 -10.87 -54.92 18.35
C LEU A 5 -10.00 -54.11 17.38
N THR A 6 -10.18 -54.30 16.06
CA THR A 6 -9.42 -53.58 15.02
C THR A 6 -9.92 -52.15 14.77
N ILE A 7 -11.14 -51.80 15.17
CA ILE A 7 -11.68 -50.44 15.00
C ILE A 7 -11.18 -49.51 16.13
N CYS A 8 -10.97 -50.03 17.34
CA CYS A 8 -10.44 -49.22 18.45
C CYS A 8 -8.95 -48.86 18.30
N ILE A 9 -8.15 -49.67 17.59
CA ILE A 9 -6.71 -49.40 17.39
C ILE A 9 -6.48 -48.33 16.31
N VAL A 10 -7.36 -48.23 15.31
CA VAL A 10 -7.27 -47.20 14.26
C VAL A 10 -7.75 -45.83 14.76
N LEU A 11 -8.64 -45.80 15.76
CA LEU A 11 -9.11 -44.54 16.36
C LEU A 11 -8.07 -43.85 17.25
N PHE A 12 -7.07 -44.57 17.76
CA PHE A 12 -6.05 -44.02 18.68
C PHE A 12 -4.90 -43.28 17.97
N ILE A 13 -4.75 -43.42 16.65
CA ILE A 13 -3.62 -42.85 15.89
C ILE A 13 -3.90 -41.40 15.43
N THR A 14 -5.14 -40.92 15.51
CA THR A 14 -5.54 -39.63 14.92
C THR A 14 -5.72 -38.50 15.94
N CYS A 15 -4.89 -38.37 16.97
CA CYS A 15 -4.88 -37.12 17.74
C CYS A 15 -3.61 -36.94 18.57
N SER A 16 -2.53 -36.47 17.95
CA SER A 16 -1.48 -35.66 18.62
C SER A 16 -0.49 -35.12 17.59
N LEU A 17 -0.96 -34.29 16.66
CA LEU A 17 -0.06 -33.40 15.92
C LEU A 17 -0.07 -32.01 16.59
N SER A 18 0.29 -31.97 17.87
CA SER A 18 0.59 -30.69 18.53
C SER A 18 2.00 -30.31 18.11
N ALA A 19 2.13 -29.50 17.07
CA ALA A 19 3.40 -28.88 16.74
C ALA A 19 3.82 -28.01 17.94
N GLN A 20 4.78 -28.49 18.74
CA GLN A 20 5.25 -27.77 19.91
C GLN A 20 5.90 -26.44 19.45
N LEU A 21 5.30 -25.34 19.86
CA LEU A 21 5.76 -24.00 19.51
C LEU A 21 7.03 -23.71 20.33
N THR A 22 8.20 -23.77 19.69
CA THR A 22 9.47 -23.42 20.33
C THR A 22 9.75 -21.92 20.19
N ILE A 23 10.53 -21.36 21.12
CA ILE A 23 10.96 -19.95 21.05
C ILE A 23 11.70 -19.68 19.74
N GLU A 24 12.59 -20.59 19.33
CA GLU A 24 13.30 -20.52 18.06
C GLU A 24 12.34 -20.40 16.86
N LYS A 25 11.20 -21.10 16.90
CA LYS A 25 10.17 -21.05 15.85
C LYS A 25 9.37 -19.76 15.87
N ILE A 26 9.15 -19.16 17.05
CA ILE A 26 8.53 -17.83 17.18
C ILE A 26 9.48 -16.71 16.71
N MET A 27 10.78 -16.86 16.99
CA MET A 27 11.82 -15.89 16.62
C MET A 27 12.25 -15.99 15.15
N GLN A 28 11.86 -17.05 14.44
CA GLN A 28 12.03 -17.13 12.99
C GLN A 28 11.06 -16.18 12.28
N ASP A 29 11.49 -15.67 11.12
CA ASP A 29 10.69 -14.80 10.28
C ASP A 29 9.32 -15.47 9.97
N PRO A 30 8.18 -14.87 10.40
CA PRO A 30 6.85 -15.41 10.20
C PRO A 30 6.54 -15.72 8.73
N VAL A 31 7.15 -14.98 7.80
CA VAL A 31 6.99 -15.21 6.36
C VAL A 31 7.49 -16.60 5.95
N LYS A 32 8.52 -17.14 6.62
CA LYS A 32 9.11 -18.45 6.30
C LYS A 32 8.27 -19.64 6.76
N TRP A 33 7.39 -19.47 7.76
CA TRP A 33 6.61 -20.58 8.31
C TRP A 33 5.09 -20.44 8.20
N ILE A 34 4.57 -19.20 8.17
CA ILE A 34 3.13 -18.90 7.92
C ILE A 34 2.90 -18.65 6.42
N GLY A 35 3.93 -18.21 5.70
CA GLY A 35 3.83 -17.75 4.31
C GLY A 35 3.64 -16.24 4.20
N SER A 36 3.71 -15.73 2.97
CA SER A 36 3.45 -14.31 2.69
C SER A 36 1.97 -13.99 2.89
N THR A 37 1.68 -13.00 3.72
CA THR A 37 0.30 -12.54 3.97
C THR A 37 -0.03 -11.36 3.03
N PRO A 38 -1.24 -11.33 2.45
CA PRO A 38 -1.69 -10.18 1.69
C PRO A 38 -1.64 -8.88 2.50
N ASN A 39 -1.22 -7.79 1.87
CA ASN A 39 -1.23 -6.47 2.46
C ASN A 39 -1.91 -5.43 1.53
N ASN A 40 -2.15 -4.23 2.06
CA ASN A 40 -2.76 -3.11 1.34
C ASN A 40 -4.06 -3.47 0.60
N LEU A 41 -5.05 -3.96 1.36
CA LEU A 41 -6.33 -4.41 0.83
C LEU A 41 -7.18 -3.20 0.39
N ILE A 42 -7.64 -3.21 -0.86
CA ILE A 42 -8.43 -2.13 -1.47
C ILE A 42 -9.63 -2.74 -2.20
N TRP A 43 -10.83 -2.25 -1.93
CA TRP A 43 -12.04 -2.63 -2.67
C TRP A 43 -12.15 -1.88 -3.99
N SER A 44 -12.65 -2.56 -5.02
CA SER A 44 -13.11 -1.93 -6.25
C SER A 44 -14.35 -1.06 -6.00
N ASP A 45 -14.54 -0.04 -6.84
CA ASP A 45 -15.70 0.86 -6.77
C ASP A 45 -17.05 0.14 -6.85
N ASP A 46 -17.10 -1.02 -7.50
CA ASP A 46 -18.30 -1.86 -7.64
C ASP A 46 -18.46 -2.89 -6.50
N SER A 47 -17.54 -2.92 -5.53
CA SER A 47 -17.51 -3.86 -4.41
C SER A 47 -17.49 -5.34 -4.82
N LYS A 48 -17.10 -5.66 -6.06
CA LYS A 48 -17.03 -7.04 -6.57
C LYS A 48 -15.62 -7.63 -6.53
N THR A 49 -14.61 -6.77 -6.48
CA THR A 49 -13.20 -7.16 -6.59
C THR A 49 -12.41 -6.57 -5.44
N LEU A 50 -11.58 -7.40 -4.82
CA LEU A 50 -10.66 -7.01 -3.77
C LEU A 50 -9.23 -7.05 -4.33
N TYR A 51 -8.55 -5.92 -4.29
CA TYR A 51 -7.15 -5.78 -4.68
C TYR A 51 -6.26 -5.87 -3.45
N PHE A 52 -5.10 -6.50 -3.58
CA PHE A 52 -4.12 -6.61 -2.51
C PHE A 52 -2.74 -6.92 -3.05
N ASN A 53 -1.71 -6.50 -2.33
CA ASN A 53 -0.33 -6.81 -2.63
C ASN A 53 0.04 -8.15 -1.99
N TRP A 54 0.65 -9.04 -2.76
CA TRP A 54 1.03 -10.36 -2.30
C TRP A 54 2.26 -10.90 -3.05
N ASP A 55 3.12 -11.61 -2.33
CA ASP A 55 4.30 -12.28 -2.87
C ASP A 55 4.29 -13.76 -2.48
N PRO A 56 3.54 -14.61 -3.21
CA PRO A 56 3.47 -16.04 -2.90
C PRO A 56 4.79 -16.78 -3.13
N GLU A 57 5.66 -16.23 -3.98
CA GLU A 57 6.94 -16.85 -4.37
C GLU A 57 8.11 -16.42 -3.48
N LEU A 58 7.88 -15.54 -2.49
CA LEU A 58 8.89 -15.02 -1.57
C LEU A 58 10.08 -14.39 -2.29
N THR A 59 9.81 -13.70 -3.41
CA THR A 59 10.80 -12.99 -4.23
C THR A 59 11.30 -11.70 -3.57
N GLY A 60 10.65 -11.26 -2.49
CA GLY A 60 10.95 -10.04 -1.76
C GLY A 60 10.30 -8.79 -2.36
N VAL A 61 9.50 -8.93 -3.42
CA VAL A 61 8.77 -7.83 -4.06
C VAL A 61 7.30 -8.20 -4.20
N ASP A 62 6.44 -7.45 -3.52
CA ASP A 62 5.00 -7.68 -3.60
C ASP A 62 4.48 -7.31 -4.99
N SER A 63 3.73 -8.24 -5.59
CA SER A 63 2.98 -7.98 -6.82
C SER A 63 1.53 -7.73 -6.46
N LEU A 64 0.83 -6.95 -7.29
CA LEU A 64 -0.59 -6.73 -7.08
C LEU A 64 -1.42 -7.91 -7.61
N TYR A 65 -2.32 -8.39 -6.77
CA TYR A 65 -3.32 -9.42 -7.08
C TYR A 65 -4.73 -8.86 -6.90
N LYS A 66 -5.68 -9.52 -7.57
CA LYS A 66 -7.11 -9.26 -7.42
C LYS A 66 -7.85 -10.55 -7.11
N TYR A 67 -8.85 -10.45 -6.25
CA TYR A 67 -9.81 -11.50 -5.95
C TYR A 67 -11.19 -11.04 -6.37
N ASN A 68 -11.82 -11.78 -7.28
CA ASN A 68 -13.19 -11.49 -7.71
C ASN A 68 -14.18 -12.37 -6.92
N LEU A 69 -15.19 -11.76 -6.30
CA LEU A 69 -16.18 -12.43 -5.46
C LEU A 69 -17.05 -13.45 -6.24
N ASP A 70 -17.39 -13.14 -7.49
CA ASP A 70 -18.25 -14.00 -8.32
C ASP A 70 -17.51 -15.26 -8.78
N LYS A 71 -16.28 -15.07 -9.28
CA LYS A 71 -15.45 -16.16 -9.81
C LYS A 71 -14.72 -16.94 -8.72
N LYS A 72 -14.47 -16.31 -7.56
CA LYS A 72 -13.66 -16.83 -6.44
C LYS A 72 -12.22 -17.20 -6.86
N ILE A 73 -11.67 -16.50 -7.83
CA ILE A 73 -10.31 -16.71 -8.36
C ILE A 73 -9.42 -15.54 -7.96
N ILE A 74 -8.18 -15.85 -7.59
CA ILE A 74 -7.11 -14.88 -7.37
C ILE A 74 -6.27 -14.81 -8.67
N GLU A 75 -6.12 -13.61 -9.22
CA GLU A 75 -5.34 -13.37 -10.45
C GLU A 75 -4.33 -12.26 -10.22
N LYS A 76 -3.15 -12.38 -10.84
CA LYS A 76 -2.14 -11.31 -10.84
C LYS A 76 -2.61 -10.17 -11.75
N VAL A 77 -2.60 -8.94 -11.24
CA VAL A 77 -3.05 -7.76 -12.01
C VAL A 77 -1.95 -7.36 -13.00
N PRO A 78 -2.26 -7.20 -14.30
CA PRO A 78 -1.31 -6.68 -15.26
C PRO A 78 -1.07 -5.18 -15.04
N LEU A 79 0.14 -4.71 -15.32
CA LEU A 79 0.55 -3.30 -15.12
C LEU A 79 -0.37 -2.26 -15.81
N SER A 80 -1.04 -2.65 -16.88
CA SER A 80 -2.00 -1.81 -17.60
C SER A 80 -3.29 -1.57 -16.81
N GLU A 81 -3.75 -2.59 -16.08
CA GLU A 81 -4.93 -2.51 -15.22
C GLU A 81 -4.56 -1.81 -13.90
N GLU A 82 -3.32 -1.98 -13.43
CA GLU A 82 -2.80 -1.31 -12.24
C GLU A 82 -2.93 0.22 -12.31
N ARG A 83 -2.72 0.81 -13.50
CA ARG A 83 -2.90 2.26 -13.73
C ARG A 83 -4.33 2.76 -13.54
N LEU A 84 -5.32 1.87 -13.65
CA LEU A 84 -6.74 2.21 -13.57
C LEU A 84 -7.31 1.94 -12.19
N LEU A 85 -6.48 1.47 -11.26
CA LEU A 85 -6.94 1.07 -9.94
C LEU A 85 -7.46 2.25 -9.14
N PRO A 86 -8.38 1.97 -8.21
CA PRO A 86 -8.74 2.96 -7.21
C PRO A 86 -7.48 3.31 -6.40
N SER A 87 -7.03 4.56 -6.51
CA SER A 87 -6.12 5.15 -5.53
C SER A 87 -6.75 5.09 -4.13
N PRO A 88 -5.94 5.24 -3.06
CA PRO A 88 -6.46 5.45 -1.72
C PRO A 88 -7.60 6.47 -1.76
N SER A 89 -8.75 6.06 -1.28
CA SER A 89 -9.98 6.83 -1.44
C SER A 89 -10.76 6.87 -0.15
N VAL A 90 -11.43 8.00 0.06
CA VAL A 90 -12.30 8.21 1.21
C VAL A 90 -13.71 8.39 0.68
N TRP A 91 -14.63 7.67 1.31
CA TRP A 91 -16.06 7.72 0.98
C TRP A 91 -16.76 8.71 1.90
N SER A 92 -17.79 9.38 1.37
CA SER A 92 -18.76 10.07 2.22
C SER A 92 -19.56 9.07 3.05
N PHE A 93 -20.13 9.54 4.15
CA PHE A 93 -20.95 8.78 5.08
C PHE A 93 -22.15 8.12 4.39
N ASP A 94 -22.75 8.81 3.40
CA ASP A 94 -23.85 8.30 2.58
C ASP A 94 -23.38 7.44 1.39
N HIS A 95 -22.07 7.25 1.21
CA HIS A 95 -21.44 6.59 0.06
C HIS A 95 -21.80 7.20 -1.32
N SER A 96 -22.35 8.41 -1.37
CA SER A 96 -22.72 9.08 -2.63
C SER A 96 -21.53 9.74 -3.33
N LYS A 97 -20.47 10.07 -2.60
CA LYS A 97 -19.25 10.72 -3.09
C LYS A 97 -18.02 9.94 -2.67
N LYS A 98 -17.02 9.95 -3.54
CA LYS A 98 -15.70 9.39 -3.29
C LYS A 98 -14.64 10.43 -3.61
N ILE A 99 -13.71 10.67 -2.70
CA ILE A 99 -12.52 11.50 -2.93
C ILE A 99 -11.29 10.61 -3.01
N TYR A 100 -10.37 10.95 -3.90
CA TYR A 100 -9.13 10.20 -4.10
C TYR A 100 -8.06 11.09 -4.72
N ASP A 101 -6.81 10.72 -4.50
CA ASP A 101 -5.67 11.28 -5.19
C ASP A 101 -5.44 10.57 -6.54
N ARG A 102 -5.13 11.32 -7.59
CA ARG A 102 -4.66 10.76 -8.86
C ARG A 102 -3.64 11.71 -9.45
N ASP A 103 -2.46 11.19 -9.77
CA ASP A 103 -1.35 11.96 -10.33
C ASP A 103 -1.01 13.21 -9.49
N GLY A 104 -1.04 13.08 -8.16
CA GLY A 104 -0.74 14.17 -7.20
C GLY A 104 -1.81 15.25 -7.09
N ASN A 105 -2.98 15.05 -7.69
CA ASN A 105 -4.12 15.97 -7.62
C ASN A 105 -5.32 15.27 -6.99
N ILE A 106 -6.23 16.05 -6.41
CA ILE A 106 -7.41 15.54 -5.72
C ILE A 106 -8.59 15.57 -6.66
N TYR A 107 -9.33 14.47 -6.70
CA TYR A 107 -10.56 14.31 -7.45
C TYR A 107 -11.70 13.96 -6.50
N ILE A 108 -12.89 14.44 -6.84
CA ILE A 108 -14.15 14.00 -6.25
C ILE A 108 -15.01 13.37 -7.34
N LYS A 109 -15.54 12.18 -7.07
CA LYS A 109 -16.43 11.44 -7.96
C LYS A 109 -17.76 11.25 -7.28
N ASN A 110 -18.82 11.59 -7.98
CA ASN A 110 -20.18 11.27 -7.57
C ASN A 110 -20.48 9.83 -8.03
N MET A 111 -20.86 8.96 -7.11
CA MET A 111 -21.03 7.53 -7.36
C MET A 111 -22.36 7.19 -8.04
N LEU A 112 -23.36 8.07 -7.92
CA LEU A 112 -24.67 7.92 -8.56
C LEU A 112 -24.61 8.29 -10.05
N THR A 113 -23.95 9.41 -10.37
CA THR A 113 -23.86 9.94 -11.73
C THR A 113 -22.57 9.55 -12.45
N LEU A 114 -21.61 8.96 -11.73
CA LEU A 114 -20.25 8.67 -12.16
C LEU A 114 -19.47 9.90 -12.66
N GLN A 115 -19.96 11.10 -12.40
CA GLN A 115 -19.29 12.33 -12.77
C GLN A 115 -18.08 12.58 -11.86
N GLU A 116 -16.96 12.89 -12.48
CA GLU A 116 -15.70 13.20 -11.82
C GLU A 116 -15.40 14.69 -11.95
N ARG A 117 -15.04 15.33 -10.84
CA ARG A 117 -14.56 16.71 -10.79
C ARG A 117 -13.19 16.76 -10.15
N ARG A 118 -12.27 17.44 -10.81
CA ARG A 118 -10.95 17.73 -10.25
C ARG A 118 -11.05 18.92 -9.29
N LEU A 119 -10.50 18.76 -8.08
CA LEU A 119 -10.49 19.79 -7.03
C LEU A 119 -9.21 20.62 -7.05
N THR A 120 -8.06 20.01 -7.35
CA THR A 120 -6.77 20.69 -7.36
C THR A 120 -6.01 20.47 -8.68
N ASN A 121 -5.21 21.46 -9.08
CA ASN A 121 -4.37 21.38 -10.28
C ASN A 121 -3.02 22.07 -10.02
N THR A 122 -2.16 21.41 -9.27
CA THR A 122 -0.89 22.00 -8.85
C THR A 122 0.24 20.99 -8.97
N LYS A 123 1.48 21.47 -9.08
CA LYS A 123 2.66 20.60 -9.22
C LYS A 123 2.99 19.81 -7.94
N GLN A 124 2.68 20.36 -6.78
CA GLN A 124 2.96 19.72 -5.51
C GLN A 124 1.95 18.61 -5.24
N SER A 125 2.46 17.42 -4.91
CA SER A 125 1.63 16.25 -4.57
C SER A 125 0.73 16.55 -3.38
N LYS A 126 -0.45 15.94 -3.41
CA LYS A 126 -1.49 16.06 -2.40
C LYS A 126 -2.04 14.69 -2.10
N GLU A 127 -2.28 14.45 -0.82
CA GLU A 127 -2.86 13.21 -0.35
C GLU A 127 -4.15 13.54 0.39
N VAL A 128 -5.20 12.79 0.07
CA VAL A 128 -6.52 13.02 0.67
C VAL A 128 -6.54 12.41 2.07
N VAL A 129 -7.12 13.14 3.04
CA VAL A 129 -7.22 12.68 4.42
C VAL A 129 -8.65 12.27 4.74
N CYS A 130 -9.59 13.23 4.63
CA CYS A 130 -10.99 12.99 4.97
C CYS A 130 -11.92 14.10 4.48
N PHE A 131 -13.23 13.86 4.61
CA PHE A 131 -14.24 14.92 4.62
C PHE A 131 -14.29 15.59 6.00
N ASN A 132 -14.70 16.86 6.04
CA ASN A 132 -15.11 17.48 7.30
C ASN A 132 -16.46 16.90 7.78
N VAL A 133 -16.87 17.27 9.00
CA VAL A 133 -18.08 16.74 9.67
C VAL A 133 -19.34 16.87 8.81
N ASP A 134 -19.52 18.02 8.16
CA ASP A 134 -20.71 18.29 7.32
C ASP A 134 -20.52 17.92 5.84
N GLU A 135 -19.39 17.30 5.49
CA GLU A 135 -18.98 16.94 4.12
C GLU A 135 -19.02 18.07 3.08
N SER A 136 -18.95 19.32 3.55
CA SER A 136 -18.86 20.52 2.74
C SER A 136 -17.43 20.84 2.30
N LYS A 137 -16.43 20.37 3.05
CA LYS A 137 -15.00 20.58 2.81
C LYS A 137 -14.25 19.25 2.74
N VAL A 138 -13.20 19.22 1.92
CA VAL A 138 -12.24 18.11 1.85
C VAL A 138 -10.94 18.54 2.50
N ILE A 139 -10.44 17.74 3.43
CA ILE A 139 -9.15 17.95 4.11
C ILE A 139 -8.10 17.10 3.42
N TYR A 140 -6.97 17.72 3.10
CA TYR A 140 -5.85 17.08 2.41
C TYR A 140 -4.52 17.61 2.93
N THR A 141 -3.47 16.81 2.76
CA THR A 141 -2.10 17.23 3.04
C THR A 141 -1.40 17.69 1.77
N SER A 142 -0.56 18.71 1.87
CA SER A 142 0.37 19.07 0.81
C SER A 142 1.69 19.49 1.41
N GLY A 143 2.75 18.72 1.15
CA GLY A 143 4.01 18.89 1.88
C GLY A 143 3.83 18.43 3.33
N ASN A 144 4.05 19.34 4.28
CA ASN A 144 3.96 19.02 5.70
C ASN A 144 2.68 19.57 6.37
N ASP A 145 1.87 20.32 5.63
CA ASP A 145 0.71 21.05 6.17
C ASP A 145 -0.62 20.48 5.70
N PHE A 146 -1.66 20.74 6.49
CA PHE A 146 -3.04 20.45 6.19
C PHE A 146 -3.75 21.64 5.56
N PHE A 147 -4.56 21.34 4.57
CA PHE A 147 -5.40 22.29 3.86
C PHE A 147 -6.82 21.75 3.82
N SER A 148 -7.79 22.65 3.73
CA SER A 148 -9.16 22.33 3.40
C SER A 148 -9.57 22.99 2.09
N ILE A 149 -10.40 22.31 1.31
CA ILE A 149 -11.05 22.89 0.14
C ILE A 149 -12.56 22.78 0.26
N ASP A 150 -13.24 23.91 0.11
CA ASP A 150 -14.69 23.98 0.08
C ASP A 150 -15.23 23.44 -1.26
N LEU A 151 -16.18 22.50 -1.19
CA LEU A 151 -16.68 21.81 -2.37
C LEU A 151 -17.61 22.67 -3.23
N GLN A 152 -18.28 23.67 -2.65
CA GLN A 152 -19.21 24.55 -3.37
C GLN A 152 -18.46 25.70 -4.04
N THR A 153 -17.61 26.37 -3.27
CA THR A 153 -16.92 27.60 -3.70
C THR A 153 -15.55 27.31 -4.33
N GLY A 154 -14.92 26.18 -3.99
CA GLY A 154 -13.55 25.87 -4.38
C GLY A 154 -12.50 26.65 -3.59
N LEU A 155 -12.89 27.36 -2.52
CA LEU A 155 -11.96 28.11 -1.67
C LEU A 155 -11.04 27.14 -0.93
N ILE A 156 -9.75 27.47 -0.89
CA ILE A 156 -8.72 26.70 -0.20
C ILE A 156 -8.29 27.47 1.05
N GLU A 157 -8.34 26.82 2.20
CA GLU A 157 -7.89 27.36 3.47
C GLU A 157 -6.76 26.48 4.02
N GLN A 158 -5.67 27.10 4.46
CA GLN A 158 -4.60 26.39 5.17
C GLN A 158 -5.01 26.24 6.65
N LEU A 159 -4.95 25.01 7.17
CA LEU A 159 -5.36 24.69 8.54
C LEU A 159 -4.19 24.69 9.52
N THR A 160 -3.00 24.35 9.04
CA THR A 160 -1.79 24.27 9.86
C THR A 160 -0.62 24.95 9.17
N GLU A 161 0.29 25.48 9.98
CA GLU A 161 1.61 25.90 9.53
C GLU A 161 2.63 25.30 10.50
N PHE A 162 3.27 24.20 10.09
CA PHE A 162 4.30 23.58 10.90
C PHE A 162 5.64 24.28 10.68
N ILE A 163 6.00 25.15 11.62
CA ILE A 163 7.32 25.78 11.64
C ILE A 163 8.33 24.77 12.14
N LYS A 164 9.24 24.31 11.27
CA LYS A 164 10.39 23.53 11.68
C LYS A 164 11.33 24.46 12.44
N SER A 165 11.33 24.40 13.77
CA SER A 165 12.27 25.19 14.56
C SER A 165 13.70 24.82 14.19
N LEU A 166 14.49 25.81 13.79
CA LEU A 166 15.93 25.68 13.48
C LEU A 166 16.77 25.27 14.70
N ASN A 167 16.17 25.20 15.90
CA ASN A 167 16.80 24.73 17.13
C ASN A 167 16.80 23.20 17.28
N SER A 168 16.30 22.46 16.30
CA SER A 168 16.94 21.17 16.05
C SER A 168 18.28 21.54 15.43
N GLU A 169 19.29 21.70 16.28
CA GLU A 169 20.62 21.25 15.89
C GLU A 169 20.36 19.84 15.32
N MET A 170 20.25 19.76 14.00
CA MET A 170 20.52 18.53 13.30
C MET A 170 22.01 18.38 13.58
N ASP A 171 22.30 17.83 14.76
CA ASP A 171 23.55 17.17 15.06
C ASP A 171 23.75 16.34 13.81
N ASP A 172 24.66 16.78 12.96
CA ASP A 172 24.79 16.25 11.61
C ASP A 172 25.34 14.85 11.81
N LYS A 173 24.42 13.92 12.06
CA LYS A 173 24.68 12.51 12.35
C LYS A 173 25.51 11.92 11.23
N ASP A 174 25.41 12.50 10.03
CA ASP A 174 26.17 12.12 8.86
C ASP A 174 27.57 12.75 8.81
N ALA A 175 27.80 13.89 9.48
CA ALA A 175 29.12 14.48 9.65
C ALA A 175 29.94 13.88 10.81
N ASN A 176 29.32 13.20 11.79
CA ASN A 176 30.02 12.55 12.89
C ASN A 176 30.58 11.17 12.48
N PRO A 177 31.91 11.00 12.35
CA PRO A 177 32.49 9.73 11.91
C PRO A 177 32.24 8.56 12.86
N ALA A 178 32.09 8.83 14.16
CA ALA A 178 31.81 7.81 15.17
C ALA A 178 30.37 7.28 15.05
N TYR A 179 29.42 8.16 14.75
CA TYR A 179 28.03 7.76 14.47
C TYR A 179 27.96 6.91 13.20
N MET A 180 28.64 7.32 12.14
CA MET A 180 28.72 6.54 10.89
C MET A 180 29.37 5.16 11.07
N ALA A 181 30.43 5.08 11.89
CA ALA A 181 31.04 3.80 12.23
C ALA A 181 30.07 2.89 12.98
N LEU A 182 29.34 3.43 13.97
CA LEU A 182 28.32 2.69 14.72
C LEU A 182 27.20 2.19 13.81
N MET A 183 26.75 3.01 12.85
CA MET A 183 25.67 2.63 11.92
C MET A 183 26.09 1.52 10.95
N ARG A 184 27.35 1.54 10.48
CA ARG A 184 27.91 0.43 9.69
C ARG A 184 28.01 -0.85 10.52
N SER A 185 28.54 -0.76 11.74
CA SER A 185 28.61 -1.91 12.64
C SER A 185 27.24 -2.48 12.97
N GLN A 186 26.21 -1.63 13.13
CA GLN A 186 24.84 -2.07 13.31
C GLN A 186 24.34 -2.88 12.10
N GLN A 187 24.56 -2.41 10.87
CA GLN A 187 24.20 -3.15 9.66
C GLN A 187 24.94 -4.49 9.53
N GLU A 188 26.20 -4.55 9.95
CA GLU A 188 26.98 -5.80 9.93
C GLU A 188 26.47 -6.81 10.96
N LEU A 189 26.24 -6.36 12.20
CA LEU A 189 25.82 -7.22 13.31
C LEU A 189 24.39 -7.73 13.15
N PHE A 190 23.47 -6.91 12.66
CA PHE A 190 22.06 -7.27 12.54
C PHE A 190 21.72 -7.78 11.14
N GLU A 191 21.51 -9.09 11.02
CA GLU A 191 21.07 -9.72 9.76
C GLU A 191 19.77 -9.11 9.23
N PHE A 192 18.83 -8.78 10.12
CA PHE A 192 17.54 -8.17 9.77
C PHE A 192 17.69 -6.87 8.95
N LEU A 193 18.61 -5.97 9.35
CA LEU A 193 18.83 -4.70 8.65
C LEU A 193 19.39 -4.92 7.24
N ARG A 194 20.18 -5.98 7.04
CA ARG A 194 20.68 -6.35 5.70
C ARG A 194 19.55 -6.87 4.81
N VAL A 195 18.64 -7.67 5.36
CA VAL A 195 17.46 -8.17 4.65
C VAL A 195 16.54 -7.01 4.26
N GLU A 196 16.24 -6.11 5.19
CA GLU A 196 15.37 -4.96 4.96
C GLU A 196 15.95 -3.99 3.92
N LYS A 197 17.27 -3.74 3.98
CA LYS A 197 17.98 -2.95 2.96
C LYS A 197 17.85 -3.56 1.57
N LYS A 198 18.10 -4.87 1.42
CA LYS A 198 17.94 -5.57 0.13
C LYS A 198 16.51 -5.49 -0.40
N LYS A 199 15.52 -5.62 0.50
CA LYS A 199 14.10 -5.50 0.15
C LYS A 199 13.74 -4.08 -0.34
N ASN A 200 14.26 -3.05 0.32
CA ASN A 200 14.06 -1.67 -0.09
C ASN A 200 14.76 -1.36 -1.43
N GLU A 201 15.95 -1.91 -1.66
CA GLU A 201 16.67 -1.79 -2.93
C GLU A 201 15.90 -2.46 -4.08
N SER A 202 15.46 -3.71 -3.92
CA SER A 202 14.70 -4.44 -4.93
C SER A 202 13.34 -3.76 -5.23
N SER A 203 12.66 -3.27 -4.19
CA SER A 203 11.42 -2.50 -4.32
C SER A 203 11.66 -1.20 -5.10
N ASN A 204 12.72 -0.45 -4.77
CA ASN A 204 13.07 0.79 -5.48
C ASN A 204 13.43 0.54 -6.95
N GLU A 205 14.17 -0.53 -7.26
CA GLU A 205 14.45 -0.91 -8.65
C GLU A 205 13.18 -1.25 -9.41
N TYR A 206 12.28 -2.03 -8.80
CA TYR A 206 10.97 -2.33 -9.36
C TYR A 206 10.18 -1.04 -9.66
N TYR A 207 10.11 -0.09 -8.71
CA TYR A 207 9.44 1.21 -8.90
C TYR A 207 10.09 2.03 -10.04
N LYS A 208 11.41 2.05 -10.16
CA LYS A 208 12.11 2.73 -11.26
C LYS A 208 11.79 2.08 -12.61
N LEU A 209 11.75 0.75 -12.67
CA LEU A 209 11.41 0.00 -13.89
C LEU A 209 9.95 0.25 -14.32
N THR A 210 9.02 0.26 -13.37
CA THR A 210 7.61 0.57 -13.66
C THR A 210 7.45 2.02 -14.11
N GLN A 211 8.10 3.00 -13.47
CA GLN A 211 8.09 4.39 -13.94
C GLN A 211 8.71 4.57 -15.33
N LYS A 212 9.84 3.92 -15.63
CA LYS A 212 10.46 3.97 -16.97
C LYS A 212 9.54 3.38 -18.04
N LYS A 213 8.86 2.25 -17.75
CA LYS A 213 7.84 1.68 -18.63
C LYS A 213 6.64 2.62 -18.80
N LYS A 214 6.21 3.31 -17.73
CA LYS A 214 5.15 4.33 -17.77
C LYS A 214 5.49 5.45 -18.77
N VAL A 215 6.70 6.01 -18.69
CA VAL A 215 7.17 7.09 -19.57
C VAL A 215 7.30 6.62 -21.03
N SER A 216 7.71 5.38 -21.27
CA SER A 216 7.81 4.81 -22.62
C SER A 216 6.43 4.62 -23.26
N SER A 217 5.46 4.05 -22.54
CA SER A 217 4.12 3.79 -23.10
C SER A 217 3.35 5.07 -23.43
N ASP A 218 3.46 6.11 -22.59
CA ASP A 218 2.83 7.41 -22.86
C ASP A 218 3.47 8.11 -24.08
N ARG A 219 4.78 7.91 -24.31
CA ARG A 219 5.49 8.41 -25.49
C ARG A 219 5.02 7.74 -26.78
N ASP A 220 4.82 6.42 -26.75
CA ASP A 220 4.34 5.66 -27.92
C ASP A 220 2.87 5.96 -28.24
N ARG A 221 2.03 6.20 -27.23
CA ARG A 221 0.63 6.60 -27.39
C ARG A 221 0.51 7.99 -28.01
N ARG A 222 1.36 8.95 -27.60
CA ARG A 222 1.42 10.29 -28.21
C ARG A 222 1.82 10.23 -29.68
N LYS A 223 2.77 9.37 -30.05
CA LYS A 223 3.18 9.20 -31.45
C LYS A 223 2.06 8.66 -32.35
N LYS A 224 1.26 7.70 -31.85
CA LYS A 224 0.13 7.13 -32.60
C LYS A 224 -1.05 8.08 -32.80
N ASN A 225 -1.21 9.08 -31.93
CA ASN A 225 -2.28 10.08 -32.04
C ASN A 225 -1.89 11.31 -32.89
N CYS A 226 -0.65 11.38 -33.38
CA CYS A 226 -0.15 12.48 -34.22
C CYS A 226 0.05 12.08 -35.70
N THR A 227 -0.43 10.90 -36.09
CA THR A 227 -0.45 10.36 -37.46
C THR A 227 -1.88 10.01 -37.83
#